data_AF-A0A1D6H485-F1
#
_entry.id   AF-A0A1D6H485-F1
#
_cell.length_a   1.000
_cell.length_b   1.000
_cell.length_c   1.000
_cell.angle_alpha   90.00
_cell.angle_beta   90.00
_cell.angle_gamma   90.00
#
_symmetry.space_group_name_H-M   'P 1'
#
loop_
_entity.id
_entity.type
_entity.pdbx_description
1 polymer ?
#
loop_
_entity_poly.entity_id
_entity_poly.type
_entity_poly.pdbx_seq_one_letter_code
_entity_poly.pdbx_strand_id
1 'polypeptide(L)'
;MNLVERPSGGFSAGGGISSGITNGPLSGLIGSFAYSHRNVFGRNKKLNLSLERGQIDSIFRLNFTDPWIDGDNKRTSRTVMVQNSRTPGTLVHGGDHPDHAPITIGRVIAGLEYSRPFRPKWSGTLGLIFQHAGARDDKGNPVIRDFYNSQLTASGHDYDDTLLAKFESIYTDSGDHSSTMFVFNIEQGLPVLPEWLSFNRLTARLRQGYEIGPARLLLSASGGHMEGNFPPHEAFAIGGTNSVRGYEEGAVGSGRSYAVGSGEVSCRMVNFFLLSTLLAFCCCQMDSTWKYDRHN
;
A
#
# COMPACT_ATOMS: atom_id res chain seq x y z
N MET A 1 36.54 -16.79 -5.44
CA MET A 1 35.06 -16.93 -5.42
C MET A 1 34.56 -16.50 -6.80
N ASN A 2 34.01 -17.41 -7.59
CA ASN A 2 33.55 -17.10 -8.95
C ASN A 2 32.06 -16.71 -8.86
N LEU A 3 31.78 -15.41 -8.85
CA LEU A 3 30.42 -14.88 -8.74
C LEU A 3 29.87 -14.69 -10.15
N VAL A 4 28.86 -15.48 -10.51
CA VAL A 4 28.14 -15.30 -11.77
C VAL A 4 27.15 -14.16 -11.59
N GLU A 5 27.27 -13.12 -12.40
CA GLU A 5 26.35 -12.00 -12.38
C GLU A 5 24.94 -12.46 -12.78
N ARG A 6 23.93 -11.95 -12.07
CA ARG A 6 22.53 -12.21 -12.40
C ARG A 6 22.21 -11.50 -13.73
N PRO A 7 21.41 -12.10 -14.63
CA PRO A 7 21.03 -11.48 -15.89
C PRO A 7 20.58 -10.03 -15.72
N SER A 8 21.06 -9.16 -16.61
CA SER A 8 20.81 -7.71 -16.56
C SER A 8 19.33 -7.38 -16.76
N GLY A 9 18.61 -8.13 -17.60
CA GLY A 9 17.17 -8.00 -17.78
C GLY A 9 16.40 -9.16 -17.14
N GLY A 10 15.22 -8.86 -16.60
CA GLY A 10 14.25 -9.83 -16.12
C GLY A 10 12.85 -9.46 -16.61
N PHE A 11 12.19 -10.42 -17.24
CA PHE A 11 10.78 -10.31 -17.60
C PHE A 11 9.97 -11.24 -16.71
N SER A 12 8.86 -10.74 -16.18
CA SER A 12 7.88 -11.54 -15.44
C SER A 12 6.48 -11.15 -15.86
N ALA A 13 5.67 -12.15 -16.22
CA ALA A 13 4.24 -12.01 -16.37
C ALA A 13 3.56 -12.95 -15.40
N GLY A 14 2.49 -12.48 -14.77
CA GLY A 14 1.71 -13.25 -13.81
C GLY A 14 0.22 -13.00 -14.04
N GLY A 15 -0.58 -14.06 -13.89
CA GLY A 15 -2.03 -13.96 -13.82
C GLY A 15 -2.47 -14.36 -12.42
N GLY A 16 -3.39 -13.60 -11.83
CA GLY A 16 -4.00 -13.91 -10.54
C GLY A 16 -5.52 -13.84 -10.63
N ILE A 17 -6.18 -14.50 -9.69
CA ILE A 17 -7.60 -14.30 -9.43
C ILE A 17 -7.75 -13.70 -8.03
N SER A 18 -8.52 -12.62 -7.92
CA SER A 18 -8.87 -11.97 -6.66
C SER A 18 -10.36 -12.14 -6.41
N SER A 19 -10.73 -12.73 -5.28
CA SER A 19 -12.13 -13.00 -4.93
C SER A 19 -12.85 -11.80 -4.29
N GLY A 20 -12.36 -10.57 -4.52
CA GLY A 20 -12.64 -9.47 -3.59
C GLY A 20 -13.74 -8.47 -3.95
N ILE A 21 -14.20 -8.33 -5.20
CA ILE A 21 -14.87 -7.05 -5.57
C ILE A 21 -16.15 -7.17 -6.41
N THR A 22 -16.44 -8.26 -7.16
CA THR A 22 -17.69 -8.28 -7.96
C THR A 22 -18.33 -9.67 -8.11
N ASN A 23 -19.67 -9.70 -8.03
CA ASN A 23 -20.50 -10.89 -8.29
C ASN A 23 -20.48 -11.23 -9.80
N GLY A 24 -19.55 -12.08 -10.24
CA GLY A 24 -19.49 -12.55 -11.61
C GLY A 24 -18.51 -13.72 -11.80
N PRO A 25 -18.72 -14.62 -12.78
CA PRO A 25 -17.92 -15.82 -12.98
C PRO A 25 -16.47 -15.56 -13.43
N LEU A 26 -16.11 -14.32 -13.78
CA LEU A 26 -14.76 -13.90 -14.23
C LEU A 26 -14.24 -12.65 -13.51
N SER A 27 -14.93 -12.22 -12.46
CA SER A 27 -14.88 -10.86 -11.89
C SER A 27 -13.64 -10.51 -11.05
N GLY A 28 -12.59 -11.33 -11.15
CA GLY A 28 -11.40 -11.24 -10.32
C GLY A 28 -10.09 -11.42 -11.07
N LEU A 29 -10.10 -11.53 -12.40
CA LEU A 29 -8.87 -11.80 -13.15
C LEU A 29 -7.97 -10.57 -13.20
N ILE A 30 -6.73 -10.74 -12.75
CA ILE A 30 -5.70 -9.70 -12.73
C ILE A 30 -4.53 -10.18 -13.57
N GLY A 31 -4.20 -9.42 -14.61
CA GLY A 31 -2.96 -9.57 -15.36
C GLY A 31 -1.89 -8.64 -14.81
N SER A 32 -0.70 -9.17 -14.58
CA SER A 32 0.48 -8.39 -14.20
C SER A 32 1.60 -8.64 -15.21
N PHE A 33 2.24 -7.56 -15.61
CA PHE A 33 3.39 -7.52 -16.47
C PHE A 33 4.44 -6.69 -15.74
N ALA A 34 5.61 -7.26 -15.50
CA ALA A 34 6.73 -6.55 -14.91
C ALA A 34 8.01 -6.79 -15.68
N TYR A 35 8.69 -5.69 -16.00
CA TYR A 35 9.96 -5.66 -16.70
C TYR A 35 10.99 -4.96 -15.82
N SER A 36 12.06 -5.66 -15.48
CA SER A 36 13.17 -5.14 -14.68
C SER A 36 14.42 -5.13 -15.55
N HIS A 37 15.08 -3.99 -15.63
CA HIS A 37 16.36 -3.85 -16.31
C HIS A 37 17.39 -3.28 -15.33
N ARG A 38 18.47 -4.03 -15.12
CA ARG A 38 19.62 -3.69 -14.30
C ARG A 38 20.75 -3.28 -15.24
N ASN A 39 21.51 -2.29 -14.82
CA ASN A 39 22.60 -1.69 -15.60
C ASN A 39 22.14 -0.89 -16.83
N VAL A 40 21.06 -0.11 -16.67
CA VAL A 40 20.60 0.80 -17.72
C VAL A 40 21.76 1.76 -18.11
N PHE A 41 22.06 1.85 -19.41
CA PHE A 41 23.16 2.66 -19.97
C PHE A 41 24.57 2.32 -19.44
N GLY A 42 24.79 1.13 -18.88
CA GLY A 42 26.10 0.76 -18.33
C GLY A 42 26.45 1.48 -17.02
N ARG A 43 25.49 2.14 -16.37
CA ARG A 43 25.69 2.97 -15.16
C ARG A 43 25.22 2.31 -13.85
N ASN A 44 25.05 0.99 -13.83
CA ASN A 44 24.54 0.21 -12.67
C ASN A 44 23.20 0.70 -12.10
N LYS A 45 22.37 1.36 -12.93
CA LYS A 45 21.04 1.83 -12.55
C LYS A 45 19.99 0.75 -12.81
N LYS A 46 18.93 0.75 -12.04
CA LYS A 46 17.83 -0.21 -12.14
C LYS A 46 16.56 0.50 -12.59
N LEU A 47 15.95 0.03 -13.67
CA LEU A 47 14.64 0.45 -14.12
C LEU A 47 13.67 -0.70 -13.89
N ASN A 48 12.57 -0.44 -13.20
CA ASN A 48 11.49 -1.39 -13.02
C ASN A 48 10.21 -0.78 -13.55
N LEU A 49 9.59 -1.46 -14.50
CA LEU A 49 8.30 -1.15 -15.06
C LEU A 49 7.34 -2.24 -14.61
N SER A 50 6.23 -1.89 -13.98
CA SER A 50 5.16 -2.83 -13.67
C SER A 50 3.82 -2.29 -14.12
N LEU A 51 3.14 -3.04 -14.97
CA LEU A 51 1.78 -2.81 -15.42
C LEU A 51 0.91 -3.91 -14.83
N GLU A 52 -0.14 -3.52 -14.13
CA GLU A 52 -1.15 -4.40 -13.59
C GLU A 52 -2.50 -3.94 -14.13
N ARG A 53 -3.30 -4.89 -14.60
CA ARG A 53 -4.61 -4.63 -15.18
C ARG A 53 -5.57 -5.73 -14.75
N GLY A 54 -6.53 -5.36 -13.92
CA GLY A 54 -7.73 -6.11 -13.62
C GLY A 54 -8.91 -5.60 -14.46
N GLN A 55 -10.11 -6.05 -14.08
CA GLN A 55 -11.36 -5.66 -14.74
C GLN A 55 -11.77 -4.21 -14.44
N ILE A 56 -11.52 -3.75 -13.21
CA ILE A 56 -11.81 -2.38 -12.74
C ILE A 56 -10.50 -1.64 -12.42
N ASP A 57 -9.53 -2.36 -11.86
CA ASP A 57 -8.27 -1.78 -11.42
C ASP A 57 -7.21 -1.76 -12.50
N SER A 58 -6.45 -0.66 -12.57
CA SER A 58 -5.26 -0.62 -13.41
C SER A 58 -4.17 0.17 -12.73
N ILE A 59 -2.97 -0.40 -12.64
CA ILE A 59 -1.84 0.22 -11.98
C ILE A 59 -0.63 0.14 -12.89
N PHE A 60 -0.12 1.30 -13.29
CA PHE A 60 1.13 1.45 -14.00
C PHE A 60 2.15 2.06 -13.03
N ARG A 61 3.31 1.43 -12.86
CA ARG A 61 4.42 1.96 -12.05
C ARG A 61 5.72 1.90 -12.82
N LEU A 62 6.47 2.98 -12.75
CA LEU A 62 7.80 3.13 -13.28
C LEU A 62 8.71 3.59 -12.13
N ASN A 63 9.65 2.74 -11.76
CA ASN A 63 10.61 3.00 -10.69
C ASN A 63 12.03 2.98 -11.27
N PHE A 64 12.71 4.11 -11.18
CA PHE A 64 14.09 4.25 -11.57
C PHE A 64 14.97 4.42 -10.33
N THR A 65 15.74 3.39 -10.00
CA THR A 65 16.59 3.35 -8.82
C THR A 65 18.06 3.44 -9.19
N ASP A 66 18.71 4.40 -8.58
CA ASP A 66 20.16 4.61 -8.55
C ASP A 66 20.70 4.08 -7.22
N PRO A 67 21.25 2.85 -7.18
CA PRO A 67 21.57 2.17 -5.92
C PRO A 67 22.77 2.78 -5.17
N TRP A 68 23.66 3.48 -5.88
CA TRP A 68 24.84 4.11 -5.28
C TRP A 68 25.06 5.45 -5.95
N ILE A 69 24.65 6.53 -5.29
CA ILE A 69 24.90 7.88 -5.80
C ILE A 69 26.41 8.14 -5.72
N ASP A 70 27.05 8.29 -6.89
CA ASP A 70 28.43 8.78 -7.08
C ASP A 70 29.49 8.19 -6.14
N GLY A 71 29.38 6.89 -5.81
CA GLY A 71 30.39 6.18 -5.02
C GLY A 71 30.40 6.51 -3.52
N ASP A 72 29.31 7.07 -2.97
CA ASP A 72 29.19 7.37 -1.54
C ASP A 72 29.36 6.11 -0.67
N ASN A 73 30.32 6.16 0.27
CA ASN A 73 30.60 5.11 1.26
C ASN A 73 29.38 4.76 2.13
N LYS A 74 28.37 5.63 2.20
CA LYS A 74 27.17 5.45 3.02
C LYS A 74 26.06 4.62 2.35
N ARG A 75 26.29 4.08 1.15
CA ARG A 75 25.33 3.24 0.41
C ARG A 75 23.97 3.93 0.24
N THR A 76 24.00 5.22 -0.05
CA THR A 76 22.81 6.03 -0.29
C THR A 76 22.23 5.66 -1.66
N SER A 77 20.98 5.22 -1.65
CA SER A 77 20.20 4.92 -2.86
C SER A 77 19.20 6.04 -3.13
N ARG A 78 18.95 6.31 -4.40
CA ARG A 78 17.92 7.26 -4.88
C ARG A 78 16.95 6.53 -5.78
N THR A 79 15.66 6.69 -5.54
CA THR A 79 14.60 6.14 -6.38
C THR A 79 13.70 7.26 -6.86
N VAL A 80 13.51 7.35 -8.16
CA VAL A 80 12.45 8.15 -8.78
C VAL A 80 11.31 7.22 -9.09
N MET A 81 10.11 7.54 -8.61
CA MET A 81 8.91 6.74 -8.83
C MET A 81 7.86 7.57 -9.55
N VAL A 82 7.22 6.96 -10.53
CA VAL A 82 6.02 7.49 -11.19
C VAL A 82 5.00 6.36 -11.23
N GLN A 83 3.83 6.59 -10.66
CA GLN A 83 2.74 5.65 -10.61
C GLN A 83 1.46 6.33 -11.10
N ASN A 84 0.72 5.62 -11.94
CA ASN A 84 -0.64 5.97 -12.29
C ASN A 84 -1.51 4.77 -11.95
N SER A 85 -2.46 4.94 -11.03
CA SER A 85 -3.38 3.90 -10.59
C SER A 85 -4.81 4.37 -10.69
N ARG A 86 -5.68 3.45 -11.13
CA ARG A 86 -7.13 3.57 -11.06
C ARG A 86 -7.63 2.45 -10.18
N THR A 87 -8.33 2.80 -9.10
CA THR A 87 -8.87 1.86 -8.10
C THR A 87 -10.39 2.05 -7.98
N PRO A 88 -11.14 1.09 -7.46
CA PRO A 88 -12.59 1.21 -7.31
C PRO A 88 -12.87 2.13 -6.11
N GLY A 89 -13.92 2.93 -6.18
CA GLY A 89 -14.38 3.79 -5.09
C GLY A 89 -15.18 3.06 -4.01
N THR A 90 -15.33 1.73 -4.10
CA THR A 90 -16.18 0.91 -3.22
C THR A 90 -15.79 0.95 -1.75
N LEU A 91 -14.56 1.36 -1.43
CA LEU A 91 -14.07 1.54 -0.06
C LEU A 91 -14.66 2.78 0.64
N VAL A 92 -15.21 3.73 -0.12
CA VAL A 92 -15.69 5.01 0.42
C VAL A 92 -17.19 4.97 0.67
N HIS A 93 -17.97 4.27 -0.16
CA HIS A 93 -19.39 4.03 0.05
C HIS A 93 -19.79 2.66 -0.50
N GLY A 94 -20.60 1.92 0.27
CA GLY A 94 -21.01 0.54 0.01
C GLY A 94 -21.53 0.36 -1.42
N GLY A 95 -20.87 -0.50 -2.18
CA GLY A 95 -21.05 -0.69 -3.61
C GLY A 95 -22.33 -1.41 -4.04
N ASP A 96 -23.47 -1.20 -3.38
CA ASP A 96 -24.72 -1.90 -3.72
C ASP A 96 -25.92 -0.95 -3.75
N HIS A 97 -25.91 0.02 -4.68
CA HIS A 97 -27.16 0.61 -5.18
C HIS A 97 -27.32 0.29 -6.67
N PRO A 98 -28.42 -0.37 -7.08
CA PRO A 98 -28.57 -0.97 -8.42
C PRO A 98 -28.64 0.04 -9.59
N ASP A 99 -28.72 1.34 -9.29
CA ASP A 99 -28.88 2.41 -10.29
C ASP A 99 -27.61 3.28 -10.50
N HIS A 100 -26.48 2.95 -9.85
CA HIS A 100 -25.25 3.77 -9.94
C HIS A 100 -24.09 3.12 -10.70
N ALA A 101 -23.46 3.91 -11.56
CA ALA A 101 -22.22 3.58 -12.26
C ALA A 101 -21.04 3.47 -11.27
N PRO A 102 -20.15 2.46 -11.40
CA PRO A 102 -19.00 2.31 -10.53
C PRO A 102 -18.08 3.54 -10.56
N ILE A 103 -17.96 4.22 -9.41
CA ILE A 103 -17.01 5.32 -9.25
C ILE A 103 -15.60 4.74 -9.20
N THR A 104 -14.68 5.36 -9.95
CA THR A 104 -13.26 4.98 -9.96
C THR A 104 -12.41 6.14 -9.46
N ILE A 105 -11.42 5.86 -8.63
CA ILE A 105 -10.50 6.87 -8.12
C ILE A 105 -9.21 6.76 -8.92
N GLY A 106 -8.90 7.81 -9.69
CA GLY A 106 -7.63 7.96 -10.39
C GLY A 106 -6.61 8.63 -9.49
N ARG A 107 -5.41 8.06 -9.41
CA ARG A 107 -4.29 8.60 -8.63
C ARG A 107 -3.03 8.60 -9.49
N VAL A 108 -2.43 9.76 -9.65
CA VAL A 108 -1.10 9.92 -10.24
C VAL A 108 -0.15 10.32 -9.12
N ILE A 109 0.88 9.53 -8.92
CA ILE A 109 1.87 9.71 -7.87
C ILE A 109 3.24 9.84 -8.55
N ALA A 110 3.96 10.89 -8.25
CA ALA A 110 5.33 11.09 -8.71
C ALA A 110 6.19 11.47 -7.53
N GLY A 111 7.33 10.82 -7.33
CA GLY A 111 8.12 11.06 -6.13
C GLY A 111 9.59 10.73 -6.28
N LEU A 112 10.35 11.28 -5.34
CA LEU A 112 11.78 11.06 -5.19
C LEU A 112 12.03 10.56 -3.77
N GLU A 113 12.63 9.38 -3.65
CA GLU A 113 12.98 8.76 -2.37
C GLU A 113 14.49 8.57 -2.28
N TYR A 114 15.06 8.85 -1.12
CA TYR A 114 16.44 8.62 -0.74
C TYR A 114 16.48 7.64 0.42
N SER A 115 17.05 6.46 0.21
CA SER A 115 17.17 5.44 1.26
C SER A 115 18.62 5.16 1.61
N ARG A 116 18.91 5.12 2.90
CA ARG A 116 20.25 4.92 3.46
C ARG A 116 20.21 4.02 4.69
N PRO A 117 21.06 2.98 4.76
CA PRO A 117 21.36 2.30 6.02
C PRO A 117 22.22 3.20 6.89
N PHE A 118 21.74 3.56 8.08
CA PHE A 118 22.50 4.40 9.03
C PHE A 118 23.05 3.61 10.22
N ARG A 119 22.49 2.44 10.52
CA ARG A 119 23.04 1.43 11.44
C ARG A 119 22.91 0.03 10.82
N PRO A 120 23.67 -0.98 11.26
CA PRO A 120 23.65 -2.32 10.64
C PRO A 120 22.27 -2.97 10.51
N LYS A 121 21.36 -2.67 11.45
CA LYS A 121 19.99 -3.18 11.47
C LYS A 121 18.92 -2.15 11.11
N TRP A 122 19.31 -0.88 10.92
CA TRP A 122 18.38 0.21 10.63
C TRP A 122 18.62 0.85 9.26
N SER A 123 17.57 0.88 8.45
CA SER A 123 17.50 1.64 7.21
C SER A 123 16.53 2.81 7.37
N GLY A 124 16.93 3.98 6.89
CA GLY A 124 16.07 5.16 6.84
C GLY A 124 15.82 5.57 5.41
N THR A 125 14.59 5.94 5.08
CA THR A 125 14.18 6.46 3.78
C THR A 125 13.50 7.81 3.98
N LEU A 126 13.90 8.79 3.18
CA LEU A 126 13.29 10.11 3.12
C LEU A 126 12.78 10.33 1.70
N GLY A 127 11.54 10.78 1.54
CA GLY A 127 10.95 10.98 0.23
C GLY A 127 10.12 12.25 0.15
N LEU A 128 10.02 12.80 -1.06
CA LEU A 128 9.04 13.80 -1.43
C LEU A 128 8.19 13.22 -2.55
N ILE A 129 6.88 13.19 -2.33
CA ILE A 129 5.91 12.53 -3.21
C ILE A 129 4.82 13.53 -3.53
N PHE A 130 4.66 13.86 -4.81
CA PHE A 130 3.50 14.57 -5.32
C PHE A 130 2.41 13.55 -5.67
N GLN A 131 1.21 13.75 -5.17
CA GLN A 131 0.04 12.94 -5.46
C GLN A 131 -1.08 13.83 -5.97
N HIS A 132 -1.63 13.44 -7.11
CA HIS A 132 -2.80 14.03 -7.73
C HIS A 132 -3.90 12.97 -7.74
N ALA A 133 -4.92 13.14 -6.91
CA ALA A 133 -6.02 12.20 -6.76
C ALA A 133 -7.33 12.85 -7.23
N GLY A 134 -8.19 12.07 -7.91
CA GLY A 134 -9.51 12.54 -8.32
C GLY A 134 -10.48 11.39 -8.51
N ALA A 135 -11.74 11.59 -8.11
CA ALA A 135 -12.82 10.65 -8.35
C ALA A 135 -13.39 10.87 -9.77
N ARG A 136 -13.57 9.79 -10.53
CA ARG A 136 -14.07 9.81 -11.91
C ARG A 136 -15.18 8.78 -12.12
N ASP A 137 -16.19 9.19 -12.86
CA ASP A 137 -17.27 8.34 -13.36
C ASP A 137 -16.76 7.40 -14.48
N ASP A 138 -17.59 6.43 -14.88
CA ASP A 138 -17.31 5.49 -15.98
C ASP A 138 -17.04 6.19 -17.32
N LYS A 139 -17.63 7.37 -17.52
CA LYS A 139 -17.42 8.23 -18.70
C LYS A 139 -16.12 9.05 -18.63
N GLY A 140 -15.37 8.97 -17.53
CA GLY A 140 -14.13 9.70 -17.30
C GLY A 140 -14.30 11.13 -16.79
N ASN A 141 -15.53 11.55 -16.48
CA ASN A 141 -15.82 12.87 -15.94
C ASN A 141 -15.49 12.93 -14.43
N PRO A 142 -14.97 14.05 -13.91
CA PRO A 142 -14.72 14.20 -12.48
C PRO A 142 -16.04 14.22 -11.69
N VAL A 143 -16.07 13.52 -10.55
CA VAL A 143 -17.23 13.45 -9.66
C VAL A 143 -16.82 13.96 -8.29
N ILE A 144 -17.36 15.13 -7.92
CA ILE A 144 -17.00 15.83 -6.67
C ILE A 144 -17.87 15.37 -5.48
N ARG A 145 -19.11 14.92 -5.76
CA ARG A 145 -20.10 14.58 -4.74
C ARG A 145 -20.69 13.20 -4.95
N ASP A 146 -20.88 12.49 -3.85
CA ASP A 146 -21.62 11.23 -3.80
C ASP A 146 -23.15 11.46 -3.86
N PHE A 147 -23.92 10.40 -4.05
CA PHE A 147 -25.40 10.39 -4.09
C PHE A 147 -26.04 11.03 -2.85
N TYR A 148 -25.43 10.84 -1.67
CA TYR A 148 -25.85 11.47 -0.42
C TYR A 148 -25.37 12.93 -0.27
N ASN A 149 -24.88 13.54 -1.36
CA ASN A 149 -24.33 14.90 -1.41
C ASN A 149 -23.11 15.10 -0.49
N SER A 150 -22.44 14.01 -0.11
CA SER A 150 -21.16 14.01 0.63
C SER A 150 -19.99 14.28 -0.33
N GLN A 151 -18.98 15.02 0.12
CA GLN A 151 -17.83 15.39 -0.71
C GLN A 151 -16.83 14.22 -0.81
N LEU A 152 -16.50 13.80 -2.04
CA LEU A 152 -15.55 12.70 -2.32
C LEU A 152 -14.08 13.15 -2.34
N THR A 153 -13.88 14.46 -2.48
CA THR A 153 -12.60 15.18 -2.44
C THR A 153 -12.60 16.13 -1.25
N ALA A 154 -11.52 16.16 -0.47
CA ALA A 154 -11.46 16.99 0.73
C ALA A 154 -11.30 18.50 0.42
N SER A 155 -10.85 18.87 -0.78
CA SER A 155 -10.80 20.27 -1.24
C SER A 155 -12.13 20.80 -1.78
N GLY A 156 -13.06 19.91 -2.18
CA GLY A 156 -14.29 20.27 -2.88
C GLY A 156 -14.12 20.65 -4.37
N HIS A 157 -12.94 20.42 -4.95
CA HIS A 157 -12.65 20.59 -6.38
C HIS A 157 -12.60 19.25 -7.13
N ASP A 158 -12.48 19.30 -8.47
CA ASP A 158 -12.40 18.10 -9.33
C ASP A 158 -11.21 17.18 -9.00
N TYR A 159 -10.16 17.74 -8.35
CA TYR A 159 -8.92 17.06 -8.03
C TYR A 159 -8.37 17.53 -6.69
N ASP A 160 -7.75 16.61 -5.96
CA ASP A 160 -7.01 16.83 -4.72
C ASP A 160 -5.51 16.69 -5.03
N ASP A 161 -4.79 17.81 -5.01
CA ASP A 161 -3.33 17.85 -5.11
C ASP A 161 -2.70 17.84 -3.72
N THR A 162 -1.74 16.95 -3.51
CA THR A 162 -1.00 16.83 -2.26
C THR A 162 0.49 16.66 -2.51
N LEU A 163 1.30 17.33 -1.68
CA LEU A 163 2.74 17.09 -1.63
C LEU A 163 3.07 16.48 -0.27
N LEU A 164 3.55 15.24 -0.29
CA LEU A 164 3.83 14.43 0.88
C LEU A 164 5.33 14.36 1.12
N ALA A 165 5.75 14.78 2.32
CA ALA A 165 7.04 14.44 2.87
C ALA A 165 6.94 13.10 3.60
N LYS A 166 7.69 12.10 3.14
CA LYS A 166 7.70 10.75 3.69
C LYS A 166 9.00 10.49 4.44
N PHE A 167 8.89 9.98 5.66
CA PHE A 167 10.01 9.41 6.41
C PHE A 167 9.66 7.98 6.79
N GLU A 168 10.53 7.04 6.45
CA GLU A 168 10.36 5.63 6.78
C GLU A 168 11.63 5.12 7.45
N SER A 169 11.47 4.37 8.54
CA SER A 169 12.54 3.73 9.28
C SER A 169 12.23 2.26 9.43
N ILE A 170 13.13 1.42 8.91
CA ILE A 170 13.00 -0.03 8.90
C ILE A 170 14.11 -0.59 9.78
N TYR A 171 13.71 -1.26 10.86
CA TYR A 171 14.56 -2.12 11.65
C TYR A 171 14.36 -3.57 11.21
N THR A 172 15.44 -4.27 10.90
CA THR A 172 15.40 -5.70 10.59
C THR A 172 16.50 -6.40 11.35
N ASP A 173 16.10 -7.40 12.11
CA ASP A 173 16.98 -8.27 12.87
C ASP A 173 16.61 -9.72 12.59
N SER A 174 17.61 -10.53 12.28
CA SER A 174 17.44 -11.95 12.05
C SER A 174 18.54 -12.69 12.79
N GLY A 175 18.17 -13.39 13.85
CA GLY A 175 18.99 -14.41 14.49
C GLY A 175 18.63 -15.80 13.97
N ASP A 176 19.31 -16.81 14.50
CA ASP A 176 19.17 -18.21 14.03
C ASP A 176 17.77 -18.80 14.30
N HIS A 177 17.07 -18.30 15.34
CA HIS A 177 15.74 -18.80 15.75
C HIS A 177 14.69 -17.70 15.89
N SER A 178 15.05 -16.44 15.64
CA SER A 178 14.14 -15.30 15.77
C SER A 178 14.36 -14.28 14.66
N SER A 179 13.26 -13.73 14.15
CA SER A 179 13.29 -12.68 13.14
C SER A 179 12.38 -11.54 13.57
N THR A 180 12.90 -10.34 13.73
CA THR A 180 12.14 -9.16 14.09
C THR A 180 12.25 -8.13 12.98
N MET A 181 11.10 -7.65 12.50
CA MET A 181 11.01 -6.55 11.56
C MET A 181 10.10 -5.49 12.16
N PHE A 182 10.61 -4.27 12.28
CA PHE A 182 9.83 -3.12 12.70
C PHE A 182 9.91 -2.05 11.63
N VAL A 183 8.76 -1.57 11.17
CA VAL A 183 8.64 -0.54 10.15
C VAL A 183 7.85 0.60 10.76
N PHE A 184 8.42 1.79 10.69
CA PHE A 184 7.82 3.01 11.15
C PHE A 184 7.80 4.00 9.99
N ASN A 185 6.66 4.59 9.72
CA ASN A 185 6.46 5.49 8.59
C ASN A 185 5.65 6.71 9.04
N ILE A 186 6.12 7.88 8.62
CA ILE A 186 5.50 9.18 8.80
C ILE A 186 5.33 9.78 7.41
N GLU A 187 4.11 10.19 7.07
CA GLU A 187 3.80 10.96 5.87
C GLU A 187 3.17 12.29 6.30
N GLN A 188 3.76 13.39 5.89
CA GLN A 188 3.27 14.74 6.18
C GLN A 188 2.89 15.43 4.87
N GLY A 189 1.61 15.76 4.72
CA GLY A 189 1.11 16.67 3.70
C GLY A 189 1.58 18.09 3.97
N LEU A 190 2.32 18.65 3.01
CA LEU A 190 2.86 19.99 3.05
C LEU A 190 1.86 20.96 2.39
N PRO A 191 1.33 21.95 3.11
CA PRO A 191 0.46 22.98 2.54
C PRO A 191 1.29 24.02 1.78
N VAL A 192 1.83 23.64 0.61
CA VAL A 192 2.62 24.57 -0.23
C VAL A 192 1.70 25.57 -0.94
N LEU A 193 0.51 25.13 -1.35
CA LEU A 193 -0.53 25.98 -1.92
C LEU A 193 -1.77 25.99 -1.01
N PRO A 194 -2.57 27.07 -0.99
CA PRO A 194 -3.74 27.20 -0.12
C PRO A 194 -4.80 26.10 -0.33
N GLU A 195 -4.84 25.52 -1.53
CA GLU A 195 -5.79 24.47 -1.92
C GLU A 195 -5.25 23.04 -1.65
N TRP A 196 -3.99 22.91 -1.23
CA TRP A 196 -3.37 21.60 -1.00
C TRP A 196 -3.74 21.04 0.37
N LEU A 197 -3.93 19.72 0.42
CA LEU A 197 -4.27 19.03 1.65
C LEU A 197 -3.08 18.95 2.61
N SER A 198 -3.36 19.21 3.88
CA SER A 198 -2.40 19.11 4.98
C SER A 198 -2.90 18.10 6.00
N PHE A 199 -2.20 16.98 6.08
CA PHE A 199 -2.44 15.93 7.05
C PHE A 199 -1.13 15.29 7.49
N ASN A 200 -1.14 14.67 8.67
CA ASN A 200 -0.06 13.84 9.16
C ASN A 200 -0.57 12.42 9.31
N ARG A 201 0.09 11.48 8.64
CA ARG A 201 -0.19 10.06 8.74
C ARG A 201 0.99 9.37 9.41
N LEU A 202 0.70 8.70 10.51
CA LEU A 202 1.63 7.87 11.24
C LEU A 202 1.24 6.41 11.04
N THR A 203 2.19 5.56 10.66
CA THR A 203 1.97 4.11 10.61
C THR A 203 3.15 3.35 11.22
N ALA A 204 2.83 2.32 11.99
CA ALA A 204 3.80 1.45 12.63
C ALA A 204 3.41 -0.01 12.39
N ARG A 205 4.39 -0.85 12.06
CA ARG A 205 4.21 -2.29 11.82
C ARG A 205 5.34 -3.05 12.49
N LEU A 206 4.98 -4.01 13.32
CA LEU A 206 5.87 -4.94 13.98
C LEU A 206 5.57 -6.36 13.49
N ARG A 207 6.60 -7.10 13.11
CA ARG A 207 6.53 -8.53 12.82
C ARG A 207 7.63 -9.25 13.58
N GLN A 208 7.26 -10.30 14.26
CA GLN A 208 8.16 -11.11 15.06
C GLN A 208 7.92 -12.58 14.78
N GLY A 209 8.95 -13.24 14.25
CA GLY A 209 8.97 -14.66 13.97
C GLY A 209 9.82 -15.39 15.00
N TYR A 210 9.34 -16.54 15.45
CA TYR A 210 10.05 -17.46 16.32
C TYR A 210 10.00 -18.87 15.71
N GLU A 211 11.16 -19.53 15.65
CA GLU A 211 11.26 -20.92 15.22
C GLU A 211 11.39 -21.82 16.45
N ILE A 212 10.40 -22.67 16.68
CA ILE A 212 10.33 -23.62 17.79
C ILE A 212 10.28 -25.03 17.20
N GLY A 213 11.46 -25.60 16.96
CA GLY A 213 11.58 -26.93 16.34
C GLY A 213 11.00 -26.96 14.91
N PRO A 214 10.03 -27.86 14.60
CA PRO A 214 9.39 -27.94 13.28
C PRO A 214 8.28 -26.90 13.05
N ALA A 215 7.94 -26.11 14.07
CA ALA A 215 6.90 -25.09 14.03
C ALA A 215 7.50 -23.68 14.01
N ARG A 216 6.88 -22.78 13.24
CA ARG A 216 7.23 -21.36 13.17
C ARG A 216 6.02 -20.54 13.55
N LEU A 217 6.17 -19.75 14.61
CA LEU A 217 5.21 -18.76 15.07
C LEU A 217 5.57 -17.41 14.45
N LEU A 218 4.60 -16.72 13.87
CA LEU A 218 4.72 -15.37 13.35
C LEU A 218 3.67 -14.49 14.03
N LEU A 219 4.13 -13.54 14.83
CA LEU A 219 3.31 -12.50 15.41
C LEU A 219 3.45 -11.25 14.55
N SER A 220 2.34 -10.58 14.27
CA SER A 220 2.31 -9.32 13.56
C SER A 220 1.35 -8.37 14.23
N ALA A 221 1.75 -7.11 14.33
CA ALA A 221 0.94 -6.03 14.82
C ALA A 221 1.13 -4.82 13.91
N SER A 222 0.06 -4.14 13.57
CA SER A 222 0.08 -2.93 12.78
C SER A 222 -0.88 -1.92 13.36
N GLY A 223 -0.49 -0.66 13.39
CA GLY A 223 -1.36 0.42 13.75
C GLY A 223 -1.04 1.68 12.98
N GLY A 224 -2.00 2.59 12.92
CA GLY A 224 -1.81 3.88 12.30
C GLY A 224 -2.77 4.92 12.84
N HIS A 225 -2.40 6.17 12.68
CA HIS A 225 -3.17 7.33 13.09
C HIS A 225 -3.04 8.43 12.04
N MET A 226 -4.10 9.18 11.83
CA MET A 226 -4.16 10.26 10.86
C MET A 226 -4.79 11.52 11.45
N GLU A 227 -4.02 12.60 11.41
CA GLU A 227 -4.37 13.91 11.93
C GLU A 227 -4.42 14.94 10.79
N GLY A 228 -5.31 15.93 10.88
CA GLY A 228 -5.52 16.94 9.84
C GLY A 228 -6.65 16.63 8.87
N ASN A 229 -6.65 17.35 7.74
CA ASN A 229 -7.67 17.28 6.70
C ASN A 229 -7.19 16.35 5.59
N PHE A 230 -7.88 15.23 5.43
CA PHE A 230 -7.59 14.22 4.43
C PHE A 230 -8.90 13.75 3.80
N PRO A 231 -8.88 13.28 2.55
CA PRO A 231 -10.09 12.85 1.87
C PRO A 231 -10.58 11.49 2.39
N PRO A 232 -11.89 11.21 2.39
CA PRO A 232 -12.45 9.96 2.89
C PRO A 232 -11.82 8.69 2.26
N HIS A 233 -11.36 8.77 1.02
CA HIS A 233 -10.68 7.70 0.30
C HIS A 233 -9.26 7.36 0.79
N GLU A 234 -8.74 8.15 1.73
CA GLU A 234 -7.47 7.90 2.42
C GLU A 234 -7.65 7.37 3.85
N ALA A 235 -8.89 7.24 4.33
CA ALA A 235 -9.18 6.62 5.62
C ALA A 235 -8.69 5.16 5.66
N PHE A 236 -8.30 4.70 6.85
CA PHE A 236 -7.84 3.33 7.02
C PHE A 236 -9.03 2.37 7.04
N ALA A 237 -9.21 1.65 5.94
CA ALA A 237 -10.16 0.55 5.85
C ALA A 237 -9.60 -0.72 6.53
N ILE A 238 -10.42 -1.35 7.36
CA ILE A 238 -10.16 -2.63 8.03
C ILE A 238 -11.15 -3.65 7.49
N GLY A 239 -10.63 -4.82 7.14
CA GLY A 239 -11.31 -5.88 6.41
C GLY A 239 -10.48 -6.31 5.20
N GLY A 240 -10.72 -7.51 4.69
CA GLY A 240 -10.01 -8.07 3.55
C GLY A 240 -8.80 -8.93 3.93
N THR A 241 -8.13 -9.47 2.92
CA THR A 241 -7.08 -10.49 3.07
C THR A 241 -5.83 -10.00 3.79
N ASN A 242 -5.56 -8.69 3.74
CA ASN A 242 -4.38 -8.05 4.31
C ASN A 242 -4.56 -7.53 5.74
N SER A 243 -5.78 -7.58 6.28
CA SER A 243 -6.07 -7.14 7.65
C SER A 243 -6.81 -8.24 8.41
N VAL A 244 -8.14 -8.32 8.31
CA VAL A 244 -8.97 -9.33 8.95
C VAL A 244 -9.59 -10.23 7.89
N ARG A 245 -8.98 -11.42 7.71
CA ARG A 245 -9.51 -12.43 6.80
C ARG A 245 -10.91 -12.87 7.25
N GLY A 246 -11.82 -13.06 6.29
CA GLY A 246 -13.22 -13.41 6.55
C GLY A 246 -14.19 -12.23 6.55
N TYR A 247 -13.68 -10.99 6.53
CA TYR A 247 -14.48 -9.79 6.30
C TYR A 247 -14.10 -9.17 4.96
N GLU A 248 -15.05 -8.55 4.27
CA GLU A 248 -14.78 -7.75 3.07
C GLU A 248 -13.96 -6.50 3.44
N GLU A 249 -13.26 -5.92 2.45
CA GLU A 249 -12.44 -4.73 2.68
C GLU A 249 -13.30 -3.55 3.16
N GLY A 250 -12.93 -2.96 4.30
CA GLY A 250 -13.71 -1.89 4.94
C GLY A 250 -14.95 -2.34 5.74
N ALA A 251 -15.34 -3.63 5.69
CA ALA A 251 -16.54 -4.13 6.38
C ALA A 251 -16.41 -4.11 7.92
N VAL A 252 -15.19 -4.28 8.45
CA VAL A 252 -14.94 -4.18 9.89
C VAL A 252 -15.01 -2.72 10.35
N GLY A 253 -14.57 -1.80 9.50
CA GLY A 253 -14.51 -0.38 9.82
C GLY A 253 -13.65 0.42 8.86
N SER A 254 -13.94 1.72 8.78
CA SER A 254 -13.04 2.71 8.18
C SER A 254 -12.88 3.88 9.17
N GLY A 255 -11.67 4.38 9.37
CA GLY A 255 -11.43 5.44 10.33
C GLY A 255 -10.05 6.10 10.25
N ARG A 256 -9.88 7.12 11.10
CA ARG A 256 -8.62 7.89 11.25
C ARG A 256 -7.51 7.09 11.92
N SER A 257 -7.88 6.15 12.78
CA SER A 257 -6.97 5.35 13.59
C SER A 257 -7.32 3.88 13.45
N TYR A 258 -6.30 3.02 13.42
CA TYR A 258 -6.52 1.58 13.45
C TYR A 258 -5.42 0.87 14.24
N ALA A 259 -5.77 -0.30 14.77
CA ALA A 259 -4.83 -1.26 15.33
C ALA A 259 -5.30 -2.67 14.94
N VAL A 260 -4.38 -3.50 14.47
CA VAL A 260 -4.63 -4.88 14.03
C VAL A 260 -3.50 -5.76 14.54
N GLY A 261 -3.84 -6.90 15.12
CA GLY A 261 -2.90 -7.94 15.55
C GLY A 261 -3.22 -9.27 14.90
N SER A 262 -2.20 -10.06 14.58
CA SER A 262 -2.35 -11.39 14.01
C SER A 262 -1.22 -12.31 14.48
N GLY A 263 -1.58 -13.52 14.89
CA GLY A 263 -0.66 -14.62 15.15
C GLY A 263 -0.89 -15.74 14.15
N GLU A 264 0.14 -16.09 13.39
CA GLU A 264 0.15 -17.22 12.46
C GLU A 264 1.09 -18.31 12.99
N VAL A 265 0.62 -19.55 13.03
CA VAL A 265 1.44 -20.73 13.35
C VAL A 265 1.53 -21.59 12.10
N SER A 266 2.75 -21.87 11.67
CA SER A 266 3.04 -22.75 10.54
C SER A 266 3.83 -23.97 11.01
N CYS A 267 3.33 -25.16 10.73
CA CYS A 267 4.01 -26.41 11.06
C CYS A 267 4.37 -27.18 9.79
N ARG A 268 5.59 -27.69 9.70
CA ARG A 268 5.96 -28.66 8.66
C ARG A 268 5.39 -30.03 9.04
N MET A 269 4.31 -30.46 8.39
CA MET A 269 3.92 -31.87 8.44
C MET A 269 4.74 -32.70 7.46
N VAL A 270 5.18 -33.87 7.92
CA VAL A 270 5.83 -34.89 7.08
C VAL A 270 4.76 -35.45 6.13
N ASN A 271 5.03 -35.42 4.83
CA ASN A 271 4.24 -36.02 3.72
C ASN A 271 3.03 -35.28 3.10
N PHE A 272 2.92 -33.94 3.17
CA PHE A 272 2.17 -33.04 2.24
C PHE A 272 1.45 -31.91 3.02
N PHE A 273 1.47 -30.70 2.44
CA PHE A 273 0.81 -29.45 2.86
C PHE A 273 1.28 -28.79 4.18
N LEU A 274 1.73 -27.53 4.04
CA LEU A 274 1.85 -26.58 5.16
C LEU A 274 0.45 -26.26 5.69
N LEU A 275 0.18 -26.59 6.95
CA LEU A 275 -0.99 -26.06 7.65
C LEU A 275 -0.57 -24.75 8.35
N SER A 276 -1.05 -23.62 7.85
CA SER A 276 -0.95 -22.32 8.51
C SER A 276 -2.26 -22.06 9.25
N THR A 277 -2.25 -22.17 10.57
CA THR A 277 -3.39 -21.77 11.40
C THR A 277 -3.22 -20.30 11.76
N LEU A 278 -4.19 -19.47 11.37
CA LEU A 278 -4.26 -18.04 11.71
C LEU A 278 -5.19 -17.87 12.91
N LEU A 279 -4.69 -17.30 14.01
CA LEU A 279 -5.51 -16.60 14.99
C LEU A 279 -5.30 -15.09 14.78
N ALA A 280 -6.30 -14.41 14.24
CA ALA A 280 -6.30 -12.95 14.13
C ALA A 280 -7.10 -12.35 15.29
N PHE A 281 -6.50 -11.43 16.04
CA PHE A 281 -7.19 -10.64 17.07
C PHE A 281 -7.21 -9.17 16.61
N CYS A 282 -8.37 -8.67 16.22
CA CYS A 282 -8.54 -7.30 15.75
C CYS A 282 -9.19 -6.46 16.84
N CYS A 283 -8.60 -5.31 17.17
CA CYS A 283 -9.18 -4.33 18.09
C CYS A 283 -9.18 -2.96 17.39
N CYS A 284 -10.35 -2.47 17.01
CA CYS A 284 -10.50 -1.18 16.34
C CYS A 284 -11.07 -0.16 17.33
N GLN A 285 -10.35 0.94 17.56
CA GLN A 285 -10.92 2.14 18.18
C GLN A 285 -11.49 3.01 17.05
N MET A 286 -12.79 2.91 16.80
CA MET A 286 -13.48 3.81 15.87
C MET A 286 -13.70 5.16 16.53
N ASP A 287 -13.21 6.23 15.91
CA ASP A 287 -13.64 7.58 16.26
C ASP A 287 -14.91 7.91 15.48
N SER A 288 -15.97 8.32 16.19
CA SER A 288 -17.37 8.38 15.72
C SER A 288 -17.65 9.49 14.70
N THR A 289 -16.63 10.18 14.19
CA THR A 289 -16.79 11.39 13.36
C THR A 289 -17.11 11.11 11.88
N TRP A 290 -17.03 9.85 11.41
CA TRP A 290 -17.34 9.49 10.02
C TRP A 290 -18.42 8.40 9.86
N LYS A 291 -18.94 7.86 10.96
CA LYS A 291 -20.20 7.09 10.97
C LYS A 291 -21.37 8.06 11.14
N TYR A 292 -21.64 8.90 10.14
CA TYR A 292 -22.97 9.49 10.02
C TYR A 292 -23.74 8.72 8.95
N ASP A 293 -24.91 8.23 9.37
CA ASP A 293 -25.97 7.55 8.64
C ASP A 293 -25.73 6.12 8.13
N ARG A 294 -25.69 5.19 9.09
CA ARG A 294 -26.21 3.82 8.90
C ARG A 294 -27.50 3.56 9.71
N HIS A 295 -28.30 4.59 9.92
CA HIS A 295 -29.67 4.47 10.40
C HIS A 295 -30.59 5.42 9.62
N ASN A 296 -31.16 4.90 8.55
CA ASN A 296 -32.60 4.92 8.29
C ASN A 296 -32.94 3.74 7.39
#